data_AF-A0A0A9XSM8-F1
#
_entry.id   AF-A0A0A9XSM8-F1
#
_cell.length_a   1.000
_cell.length_b   1.000
_cell.length_c   1.000
_cell.angle_alpha   90.00
_cell.angle_beta   90.00
_cell.angle_gamma   90.00
#
_symmetry.space_group_name_H-M   'P 1'
#
loop_
_entity.id
_entity.type
_entity.pdbx_description
1 polymer ?
#
loop_
_entity_poly.entity_id
_entity_poly.type
_entity_poly.pdbx_seq_one_letter_code
_entity_poly.pdbx_strand_id
1 'polypeptide(L)'
;MGAEDLGATSRPYRTREVLEVKEKKTKKLTKKQWLTLCAIGSVHFSGAICISLQAPFYPKEAESKGANATEYGLVFGSFEFIAFFSSPILGRYMNFVGAKTMLSLGMILAAISAICFGLLDYIDDHATFITLSFILRMTESLGSTAALVSAFSITAAVFPKSVATTFATLEAFYGLGYIVGPTLGGLLFSLGGYVLPFAV
;
A
#
# COMPACT_ATOMS: atom_id res chain seq x y z
N MET A 1 -51.84 -15.86 55.54
CA MET A 1 -51.31 -17.16 55.07
C MET A 1 -52.04 -17.51 53.77
N GLY A 2 -51.56 -17.28 52.57
CA GLY A 2 -50.38 -16.62 52.04
C GLY A 2 -50.74 -16.15 50.61
N ALA A 3 -50.24 -15.00 50.21
CA ALA A 3 -50.29 -14.51 48.84
C ALA A 3 -48.88 -14.04 48.54
N GLU A 4 -48.23 -14.61 47.52
CA GLU A 4 -47.23 -13.95 46.69
C GLU A 4 -46.80 -14.89 45.54
N ASP A 5 -47.35 -14.54 44.39
CA ASP A 5 -46.76 -14.56 43.05
C ASP A 5 -45.29 -15.00 42.92
N LEU A 6 -45.06 -16.08 42.17
CA LEU A 6 -43.76 -16.36 41.53
C LEU A 6 -43.97 -16.79 40.08
N GLY A 7 -44.50 -15.87 39.28
CA GLY A 7 -44.21 -15.83 37.86
C GLY A 7 -42.78 -15.36 37.59
N ALA A 8 -41.87 -16.27 37.22
CA ALA A 8 -40.70 -15.93 36.41
C ALA A 8 -40.12 -17.20 35.77
N THR A 9 -40.63 -17.53 34.59
CA THR A 9 -40.05 -18.52 33.68
C THR A 9 -38.57 -18.21 33.43
N SER A 10 -37.68 -19.04 33.96
CA SER A 10 -36.23 -19.02 33.69
C SER A 10 -35.97 -19.45 32.24
N ARG A 11 -36.00 -18.50 31.29
CA ARG A 11 -35.49 -18.77 29.94
C ARG A 11 -33.98 -19.02 30.02
N PRO A 12 -33.45 -20.15 29.51
CA PRO A 12 -32.05 -20.52 29.72
C PRO A 12 -31.11 -19.56 29.00
N TYR A 13 -30.16 -19.00 29.75
CA TYR A 13 -29.09 -18.07 29.32
C TYR A 13 -28.38 -18.54 28.03
N ARG A 14 -28.21 -19.86 27.89
CA ARG A 14 -27.59 -20.54 26.73
C ARG A 14 -28.27 -20.23 25.39
N THR A 15 -29.56 -19.93 25.39
CA THR A 15 -30.29 -19.62 24.14
C THR A 15 -29.95 -18.22 23.62
N ARG A 16 -29.69 -17.24 24.50
CA ARG A 16 -29.30 -15.88 24.09
C ARG A 16 -27.91 -15.87 23.47
N GLU A 17 -26.97 -16.60 24.06
CA GLU A 17 -25.60 -16.70 23.58
C GLU A 17 -25.52 -17.40 22.22
N VAL A 18 -26.28 -18.48 22.03
CA VAL A 18 -26.37 -19.18 20.75
C VAL A 18 -27.11 -18.34 19.68
N LEU A 19 -28.06 -17.49 20.09
CA LEU A 19 -28.72 -16.54 19.17
C LEU A 19 -27.81 -15.35 18.81
N GLU A 20 -27.02 -14.82 19.74
CA GLU A 20 -26.03 -13.76 19.46
C GLU A 20 -24.91 -14.25 18.53
N VAL A 21 -24.46 -15.51 18.70
CA VAL A 21 -23.45 -16.12 17.81
C VAL A 21 -23.99 -16.34 16.40
N LYS A 22 -25.30 -16.55 16.23
CA LYS A 22 -25.92 -16.87 14.93
C LYS A 22 -26.34 -15.63 14.13
N GLU A 23 -26.33 -14.43 14.72
CA GLU A 23 -26.89 -13.22 14.10
C GLU A 23 -25.90 -12.08 13.81
N LYS A 24 -24.60 -12.35 13.72
CA LYS A 24 -23.74 -11.52 12.86
C LYS A 24 -24.06 -11.80 11.40
N LYS A 25 -25.27 -11.45 10.95
CA LYS A 25 -25.54 -11.21 9.53
C LYS A 25 -24.51 -10.18 9.10
N THR A 26 -23.50 -10.61 8.35
CA THR A 26 -22.60 -9.72 7.63
C THR A 26 -23.47 -8.77 6.83
N LYS A 27 -23.66 -7.55 7.33
CA LYS A 27 -24.41 -6.52 6.62
C LYS A 27 -23.73 -6.38 5.26
N LYS A 28 -24.48 -6.62 4.19
CA LYS A 28 -23.97 -6.46 2.82
C LYS A 28 -23.34 -5.08 2.70
N LEU A 29 -22.13 -5.03 2.14
CA LEU A 29 -21.43 -3.77 1.91
C LEU A 29 -22.27 -2.87 1.01
N THR A 30 -22.29 -1.58 1.33
CA THR A 30 -22.95 -0.58 0.49
C THR A 30 -22.21 -0.42 -0.84
N LYS A 31 -22.88 0.12 -1.87
CA LYS A 31 -22.23 0.44 -3.15
C LYS A 31 -21.01 1.34 -2.97
N LYS A 32 -21.10 2.35 -2.08
CA LYS A 32 -19.99 3.26 -1.75
C LYS A 32 -18.80 2.51 -1.16
N GLN A 33 -19.05 1.60 -0.21
CA GLN A 33 -18.01 0.77 0.39
C GLN A 33 -17.33 -0.12 -0.63
N TRP A 34 -18.09 -0.78 -1.50
CA TRP A 34 -17.52 -1.57 -2.60
C TRP A 34 -16.64 -0.73 -3.53
N LEU A 35 -17.11 0.45 -3.95
CA LEU A 35 -16.32 1.35 -4.79
C LEU A 35 -15.03 1.80 -4.09
N THR A 36 -15.08 2.13 -2.80
CA THR A 36 -13.88 2.48 -2.03
C THR A 36 -12.92 1.31 -1.91
N LEU A 37 -13.41 0.11 -1.64
CA LEU A 37 -12.59 -1.10 -1.55
C LEU A 37 -11.89 -1.40 -2.89
N CYS A 38 -12.63 -1.34 -4.00
CA CYS A 38 -12.03 -1.56 -5.33
C CYS A 38 -11.01 -0.47 -5.65
N ALA A 39 -11.33 0.80 -5.41
CA ALA A 39 -10.41 1.90 -5.71
C ALA A 39 -9.11 1.81 -4.90
N ILE A 40 -9.20 1.63 -3.59
CA ILE A 40 -8.02 1.52 -2.72
C ILE A 40 -7.28 0.20 -2.95
N GLY A 41 -8.00 -0.90 -3.19
CA GLY A 41 -7.42 -2.18 -3.55
C GLY A 41 -6.59 -2.10 -4.82
N SER A 42 -7.08 -1.40 -5.85
CA SER A 42 -6.31 -1.13 -7.07
C SER A 42 -5.06 -0.31 -6.78
N VAL A 43 -5.13 0.72 -5.93
CA VAL A 43 -3.96 1.53 -5.54
C VAL A 43 -2.90 0.67 -4.82
N HIS A 44 -3.32 -0.18 -3.88
CA HIS A 44 -2.39 -1.10 -3.20
C HIS A 44 -1.75 -2.06 -4.20
N PHE A 45 -2.56 -2.68 -5.05
CA PHE A 45 -2.06 -3.64 -6.05
C PHE A 45 -1.08 -2.98 -7.03
N SER A 46 -1.42 -1.83 -7.61
CA SER A 46 -0.54 -1.14 -8.55
C SER A 46 0.71 -0.58 -7.87
N GLY A 47 0.58 -0.01 -6.67
CA GLY A 47 1.73 0.49 -5.91
C GLY A 47 2.73 -0.62 -5.56
N ALA A 48 2.23 -1.79 -5.15
CA ALA A 48 3.07 -2.95 -4.89
C ALA A 48 3.79 -3.46 -6.15
N ILE A 49 3.14 -3.42 -7.32
CA ILE A 49 3.81 -3.74 -8.60
C ILE A 49 4.98 -2.78 -8.84
N CYS A 50 4.75 -1.47 -8.75
CA CYS A 50 5.80 -0.46 -8.97
C CYS A 50 7.01 -0.61 -8.03
N ILE A 51 6.76 -0.93 -6.75
CA ILE A 51 7.85 -1.11 -5.78
C ILE A 51 8.61 -2.40 -6.02
N SER A 52 7.89 -3.50 -6.26
CA SER A 52 8.49 -4.84 -6.37
C SER A 52 9.21 -5.10 -7.69
N LEU A 53 8.78 -4.45 -8.78
CA LEU A 53 9.38 -4.65 -10.10
C LEU A 53 10.82 -4.14 -10.20
N GLN A 54 11.29 -3.32 -9.26
CA GLN A 54 12.62 -2.71 -9.35
C GLN A 54 13.74 -3.71 -8.99
N ALA A 55 13.49 -4.59 -8.02
CA ALA A 55 14.50 -5.50 -7.47
C ALA A 55 15.12 -6.48 -8.48
N PRO A 56 14.38 -7.04 -9.46
CA PRO A 56 14.95 -7.92 -10.47
C PRO A 56 15.89 -7.25 -11.49
N PHE A 57 15.79 -5.92 -11.71
CA PHE A 57 16.49 -5.24 -12.81
C PHE A 57 17.54 -4.23 -12.32
N TYR A 58 17.22 -3.46 -11.28
CA TYR A 58 18.08 -2.38 -10.80
C TYR A 58 19.49 -2.82 -10.37
N PRO A 59 19.70 -3.92 -9.63
CA PRO A 59 21.04 -4.32 -9.21
C PRO A 59 21.98 -4.56 -10.38
N LYS A 60 21.49 -5.22 -11.44
CA LYS A 60 22.28 -5.50 -12.64
C LYS A 60 22.66 -4.22 -13.39
N GLU A 61 21.74 -3.24 -13.44
CA GLU A 61 21.99 -1.93 -14.04
C GLU A 61 22.93 -1.07 -13.18
N ALA A 62 22.87 -1.20 -11.85
CA ALA A 62 23.81 -0.54 -10.96
C ALA A 62 25.22 -1.14 -11.09
N GLU A 63 25.33 -2.47 -11.17
CA GLU A 63 26.60 -3.18 -11.35
C GLU A 63 27.26 -2.87 -12.69
N SER A 64 26.48 -2.71 -13.78
CA SER A 64 27.02 -2.28 -15.08
C SER A 64 27.69 -0.90 -15.01
N LYS A 65 27.25 -0.06 -14.08
CA LYS A 65 27.77 1.28 -13.77
C LYS A 65 28.79 1.27 -12.63
N GLY A 66 29.32 0.11 -12.27
CA GLY A 66 30.37 -0.06 -11.27
C GLY A 66 29.92 -0.01 -9.81
N ALA A 67 28.60 -0.04 -9.54
CA ALA A 67 28.09 -0.08 -8.18
C ALA A 67 28.22 -1.46 -7.54
N ASN A 68 28.43 -1.46 -6.23
CA ASN A 68 28.49 -2.68 -5.43
C ASN A 68 27.18 -2.93 -4.67
N ALA A 69 27.06 -4.12 -4.07
CA ALA A 69 25.87 -4.55 -3.37
C ALA A 69 25.44 -3.68 -2.18
N THR A 70 26.40 -3.01 -1.54
CA THR A 70 26.10 -2.08 -0.44
C THR A 70 25.38 -0.85 -0.97
N GLU A 71 25.79 -0.33 -2.13
CA GLU A 71 25.22 0.90 -2.70
C GLU A 71 23.78 0.71 -3.14
N TYR A 72 23.51 -0.29 -3.99
CA TYR A 72 22.13 -0.55 -4.39
C TYR A 72 21.26 -1.07 -3.23
N GLY A 73 21.86 -1.78 -2.27
CA GLY A 73 21.21 -2.16 -1.02
C GLY A 73 20.75 -0.95 -0.19
N LEU A 74 21.61 0.07 -0.06
CA LEU A 74 21.28 1.32 0.61
C LEU A 74 20.24 2.14 -0.16
N VAL A 75 20.27 2.12 -1.50
CA VAL A 75 19.23 2.74 -2.32
C VAL A 75 17.86 2.12 -2.02
N PHE A 76 17.75 0.78 -2.00
CA PHE A 76 16.51 0.11 -1.58
C PHE A 76 16.13 0.45 -0.13
N GLY A 77 17.09 0.43 0.80
CA GLY A 77 16.85 0.75 2.21
C GLY A 77 16.39 2.19 2.46
N SER A 78 16.84 3.14 1.64
CA SER A 78 16.45 4.55 1.76
C SER A 78 14.95 4.77 1.59
N PHE A 79 14.28 3.92 0.80
CA PHE A 79 12.84 3.95 0.63
C PHE A 79 12.13 3.72 1.97
N GLU A 80 12.43 2.63 2.67
CA GLU A 80 11.77 2.31 3.95
C GLU A 80 12.19 3.28 5.06
N PHE A 81 13.43 3.79 5.01
CA PHE A 81 13.90 4.83 5.92
C PHE A 81 13.03 6.09 5.83
N ILE A 82 12.79 6.61 4.62
CA ILE A 82 11.91 7.76 4.43
C ILE A 82 10.46 7.44 4.80
N ALA A 83 9.97 6.23 4.49
CA ALA A 83 8.60 5.83 4.82
C ALA A 83 8.37 5.84 6.33
N PHE A 84 9.33 5.33 7.10
CA PHE A 84 9.29 5.30 8.56
C PHE A 84 9.17 6.70 9.18
N PHE A 85 10.00 7.66 8.75
CA PHE A 85 9.97 9.02 9.30
C PHE A 85 8.81 9.87 8.76
N SER A 86 8.44 9.71 7.50
CA SER A 86 7.38 10.51 6.87
C SER A 86 5.98 10.07 7.29
N SER A 87 5.77 8.79 7.60
CA SER A 87 4.50 8.21 8.07
C SER A 87 3.79 9.03 9.17
N PRO A 88 4.38 9.29 10.35
CA PRO A 88 3.73 10.04 11.41
C PRO A 88 3.49 11.51 11.03
N ILE A 89 4.40 12.10 10.24
CA ILE A 89 4.31 13.49 9.78
C ILE A 89 3.09 13.63 8.85
N LEU A 90 3.01 12.80 7.81
CA LEU A 90 1.92 12.79 6.85
C LEU A 90 0.57 12.49 7.52
N GLY A 91 0.55 11.56 8.48
CA GLY A 91 -0.64 11.29 9.31
C GLY A 91 -1.14 12.53 10.06
N ARG A 92 -0.23 13.32 10.64
CA ARG A 92 -0.56 14.56 11.36
C ARG A 92 -1.11 15.64 10.41
N TYR A 93 -0.49 15.85 9.26
CA TYR A 93 -0.90 16.89 8.30
C TYR A 93 -2.11 16.50 7.43
N MET A 94 -2.53 15.24 7.46
CA MET A 94 -3.66 14.76 6.66
C MET A 94 -4.97 15.51 6.92
N ASN A 95 -5.23 15.92 8.16
CA ASN A 95 -6.45 16.68 8.49
C ASN A 95 -6.51 18.04 7.80
N PHE A 96 -5.35 18.62 7.46
CA PHE A 96 -5.26 19.91 6.77
C PHE A 96 -5.34 19.74 5.24
N VAL A 97 -4.59 18.79 4.68
CA VAL A 97 -4.51 18.56 3.22
C VAL A 97 -5.76 17.83 2.68
N GLY A 98 -6.35 16.96 3.50
CA GLY A 98 -7.42 16.05 3.14
C GLY A 98 -6.90 14.72 2.56
N ALA A 99 -7.45 13.61 3.04
CA ALA A 99 -6.97 12.26 2.69
C ALA A 99 -7.07 11.95 1.19
N LYS A 100 -8.12 12.40 0.50
CA LYS A 100 -8.27 12.16 -0.94
C LYS A 100 -7.23 12.91 -1.77
N THR A 101 -6.98 14.17 -1.43
CA THR A 101 -5.99 15.01 -2.13
C THR A 101 -4.59 14.47 -1.89
N MET A 102 -4.28 14.11 -0.64
CA MET A 102 -2.98 13.53 -0.29
C MET A 102 -2.75 12.17 -0.95
N LEU A 103 -3.79 11.33 -1.08
CA LEU A 103 -3.74 10.09 -1.87
C LEU A 103 -3.34 10.36 -3.32
N SER A 104 -4.07 11.26 -4.00
CA SER A 104 -3.81 11.56 -5.41
C SER A 104 -2.44 12.18 -5.64
N LEU A 105 -2.05 13.17 -4.83
CA LEU A 105 -0.74 13.82 -4.94
C LEU A 105 0.40 12.83 -4.65
N GLY A 106 0.24 11.97 -3.65
CA GLY A 106 1.22 10.93 -3.32
C GLY A 106 1.41 9.95 -4.47
N MET A 107 0.33 9.48 -5.08
CA MET A 107 0.39 8.60 -6.25
C MET A 107 1.08 9.26 -7.45
N ILE A 108 0.77 10.53 -7.73
CA ILE A 108 1.40 11.27 -8.84
C ILE A 108 2.92 11.40 -8.59
N LEU A 109 3.32 11.78 -7.38
CA LEU A 109 4.73 11.90 -7.02
C LEU A 109 5.46 10.55 -7.13
N ALA A 110 4.85 9.47 -6.66
CA ALA A 110 5.40 8.13 -6.77
C ALA A 110 5.56 7.71 -8.24
N ALA A 111 4.53 7.90 -9.07
CA ALA A 111 4.56 7.55 -10.48
C ALA A 111 5.62 8.33 -11.25
N ILE A 112 5.71 9.65 -11.05
CA ILE A 112 6.75 10.48 -11.69
C ILE A 112 8.14 10.02 -11.25
N SER A 113 8.34 9.74 -9.95
CA SER A 113 9.62 9.26 -9.44
C SER A 113 10.00 7.91 -10.04
N ALA A 114 9.06 6.97 -10.16
CA ALA A 114 9.28 5.66 -10.77
C ALA A 114 9.66 5.78 -12.25
N ILE A 115 8.94 6.59 -13.04
CA ILE A 115 9.27 6.84 -14.45
C ILE A 115 10.68 7.43 -14.57
N CYS A 116 11.00 8.45 -13.77
CA CYS A 116 12.34 9.04 -13.73
C CYS A 116 13.42 8.03 -13.31
N PHE A 117 13.09 7.06 -12.45
CA PHE A 117 13.99 5.98 -12.06
C PHE A 117 14.31 5.05 -13.24
N GLY A 118 13.34 4.80 -14.12
CA GLY A 118 13.58 4.11 -15.39
C GLY A 118 14.53 4.88 -16.32
N LEU A 119 14.50 6.21 -16.30
CA LEU A 119 15.38 7.04 -17.12
C LEU A 119 16.83 7.10 -16.62
N LEU A 120 17.13 6.51 -15.46
CA LEU A 120 18.50 6.40 -14.96
C LEU A 120 19.40 5.55 -15.87
N ASP A 121 18.82 4.74 -16.76
CA ASP A 121 19.53 3.99 -17.80
C ASP A 121 20.49 4.89 -18.59
N TYR A 122 20.07 6.12 -18.91
CA TYR A 122 20.82 7.09 -19.71
C TYR A 122 22.00 7.77 -18.98
N ILE A 123 22.24 7.47 -17.71
CA ILE A 123 23.30 8.09 -16.90
C ILE A 123 24.49 7.15 -16.78
N ASP A 124 25.58 7.40 -17.50
CA ASP A 124 26.78 6.52 -17.46
C ASP A 124 27.67 6.74 -16.23
N ASP A 125 27.65 7.95 -15.66
CA ASP A 125 28.49 8.30 -14.51
C ASP A 125 27.98 7.64 -13.22
N HIS A 126 28.84 6.82 -12.61
CA HIS A 126 28.55 6.06 -11.39
C HIS A 126 28.03 6.94 -10.25
N ALA A 127 28.73 8.04 -9.93
CA ALA A 127 28.39 8.88 -8.80
C ALA A 127 27.05 9.59 -9.00
N THR A 128 26.80 10.08 -10.22
CA THR A 128 25.54 10.71 -10.61
C THR A 128 24.39 9.71 -10.60
N PHE A 129 24.60 8.50 -11.12
CA PHE A 129 23.61 7.43 -11.15
C PHE A 129 23.14 7.06 -9.73
N ILE A 130 24.07 6.80 -8.81
CA ILE A 130 23.74 6.43 -7.42
C ILE A 130 23.08 7.61 -6.69
N THR A 131 23.58 8.82 -6.85
CA THR A 131 23.01 10.01 -6.21
C THR A 131 21.55 10.24 -6.65
N LEU A 132 21.29 10.18 -7.96
CA LEU A 132 19.93 10.30 -8.49
C LEU A 132 19.05 9.13 -8.07
N SER A 133 19.58 7.91 -8.01
CA SER A 133 18.87 6.73 -7.51
C SER A 133 18.36 6.95 -6.08
N PHE A 134 19.18 7.49 -5.18
CA PHE A 134 18.77 7.85 -3.83
C PHE A 134 17.68 8.91 -3.82
N ILE A 135 17.87 10.01 -4.55
CA ILE A 135 16.88 11.10 -4.59
C ILE A 135 15.53 10.56 -5.06
N LEU A 136 15.52 9.80 -6.15
CA LEU A 136 14.30 9.25 -6.73
C LEU A 136 13.63 8.23 -5.81
N ARG A 137 14.41 7.37 -5.12
CA ARG A 137 13.84 6.46 -4.12
C ARG A 137 13.25 7.16 -2.91
N MET A 138 13.90 8.21 -2.43
CA MET A 138 13.39 9.01 -1.32
C MET A 138 12.11 9.75 -1.70
N THR A 139 12.03 10.33 -2.91
CA THR A 139 10.81 11.02 -3.39
C THR A 139 9.68 10.03 -3.69
N GLU A 140 10.00 8.88 -4.28
CA GLU A 140 9.04 7.79 -4.52
C GLU A 140 8.46 7.28 -3.20
N SER A 141 9.30 7.09 -2.18
CA SER A 141 8.88 6.68 -0.83
C SER A 141 7.95 7.71 -0.19
N LEU A 142 8.27 8.99 -0.28
CA LEU A 142 7.42 10.04 0.27
C LEU A 142 6.02 10.02 -0.38
N GLY A 143 5.97 9.89 -1.71
CA GLY A 143 4.72 9.78 -2.45
C GLY A 143 3.92 8.53 -2.09
N SER A 144 4.60 7.37 -2.07
CA SER A 144 4.01 6.07 -1.74
C SER A 144 3.47 6.03 -0.31
N THR A 145 4.21 6.60 0.65
CA THR A 145 3.80 6.70 2.05
C THR A 145 2.60 7.63 2.20
N ALA A 146 2.58 8.77 1.50
CA ALA A 146 1.43 9.68 1.49
C ALA A 146 0.17 8.99 0.95
N ALA A 147 0.31 8.19 -0.11
CA ALA A 147 -0.78 7.39 -0.65
C ALA A 147 -1.26 6.31 0.33
N LEU A 148 -0.34 5.56 0.93
CA LEU A 148 -0.66 4.46 1.84
C LEU A 148 -1.36 4.94 3.12
N VAL A 149 -0.82 5.97 3.79
CA VAL A 149 -1.43 6.51 5.01
C VAL A 149 -2.81 7.10 4.71
N SER A 150 -2.97 7.76 3.55
CA SER A 150 -4.27 8.26 3.08
C SER A 150 -5.28 7.14 2.81
N ALA A 151 -4.84 6.05 2.17
CA ALA A 151 -5.64 4.88 1.90
C ALA A 151 -6.18 4.24 3.19
N PHE A 152 -5.33 4.08 4.20
CA PHE A 152 -5.75 3.58 5.51
C PHE A 152 -6.74 4.51 6.21
N SER A 153 -6.51 5.83 6.16
CA SER A 153 -7.43 6.80 6.75
C SER A 153 -8.81 6.79 6.09
N ILE A 154 -8.86 6.80 4.75
CA ILE A 154 -10.13 6.70 4.00
C ILE A 154 -10.84 5.40 4.33
N THR A 155 -10.10 4.29 4.38
CA THR A 155 -10.66 2.98 4.69
C THR A 155 -11.23 2.92 6.10
N ALA A 156 -10.50 3.41 7.11
CA ALA A 156 -10.97 3.46 8.49
C ALA A 156 -12.25 4.31 8.63
N ALA A 157 -12.34 5.43 7.91
CA ALA A 157 -13.52 6.29 7.90
C ALA A 157 -14.74 5.64 7.21
N VAL A 158 -14.53 4.84 6.15
CA VAL A 158 -15.61 4.21 5.37
C VAL A 158 -16.06 2.86 5.97
N PHE A 159 -15.19 2.18 6.70
CA PHE A 159 -15.43 0.86 7.30
C PHE A 159 -15.24 0.82 8.82
N PRO A 160 -15.83 1.74 9.61
CA PRO A 160 -15.56 1.84 11.05
C PRO A 160 -15.94 0.58 11.85
N LYS A 161 -16.80 -0.29 11.29
CA LYS A 161 -17.25 -1.54 11.93
C LYS A 161 -16.47 -2.78 11.50
N SER A 162 -15.59 -2.66 10.50
CA SER A 162 -14.86 -3.80 9.92
C SER A 162 -13.44 -3.43 9.49
N VAL A 163 -12.81 -2.47 10.15
CA VAL A 163 -11.49 -1.92 9.78
C VAL A 163 -10.46 -3.02 9.61
N ALA A 164 -10.33 -3.92 10.59
CA ALA A 164 -9.34 -5.00 10.56
C ALA A 164 -9.52 -5.94 9.35
N THR A 165 -10.76 -6.36 9.08
CA THR A 165 -11.07 -7.22 7.93
C THR A 165 -10.81 -6.50 6.62
N THR A 166 -11.18 -5.22 6.51
CA THR A 166 -10.94 -4.45 5.30
C THR A 166 -9.44 -4.23 5.06
N PHE A 167 -8.66 -3.92 6.10
CA PHE A 167 -7.21 -3.79 6.01
C PHE A 167 -6.57 -5.12 5.58
N ALA A 168 -6.96 -6.25 6.19
CA ALA A 168 -6.47 -7.56 5.77
C ALA A 168 -6.75 -7.84 4.28
N THR A 169 -7.93 -7.47 3.78
CA THR A 169 -8.25 -7.59 2.35
C THR A 169 -7.35 -6.69 1.50
N LEU A 170 -7.11 -5.43 1.89
CA LEU A 170 -6.23 -4.51 1.16
C LEU A 170 -4.77 -4.98 1.16
N GLU A 171 -4.29 -5.52 2.27
CA GLU A 171 -2.95 -6.13 2.36
C GLU A 171 -2.84 -7.39 1.49
N ALA A 172 -3.92 -8.14 1.31
CA ALA A 172 -3.93 -9.23 0.33
C ALA A 172 -3.76 -8.72 -1.11
N PHE A 173 -4.39 -7.59 -1.49
CA PHE A 173 -4.14 -6.94 -2.78
C PHE A 173 -2.69 -6.45 -2.91
N TYR A 174 -2.14 -5.88 -1.84
CA TYR A 174 -0.75 -5.44 -1.79
C TYR A 174 0.22 -6.62 -2.00
N GLY A 175 0.02 -7.72 -1.27
CA GLY A 175 0.79 -8.95 -1.43
C GLY A 175 0.67 -9.57 -2.83
N LEU A 176 -0.52 -9.55 -3.44
CA LEU A 176 -0.71 -9.98 -4.82
C LEU A 176 0.12 -9.12 -5.80
N GLY A 177 0.19 -7.80 -5.59
CA GLY A 177 1.02 -6.93 -6.41
C GLY A 177 2.52 -7.25 -6.29
N TYR A 178 3.00 -7.62 -5.10
CA TYR A 178 4.39 -8.06 -4.89
C TYR A 178 4.72 -9.38 -5.60
N ILE A 179 3.76 -10.27 -5.73
CA ILE A 179 3.92 -11.54 -6.47
C ILE A 179 3.95 -11.28 -7.97
N VAL A 180 3.02 -10.44 -8.45
CA VAL A 180 2.82 -10.17 -9.88
C VAL A 180 3.91 -9.24 -10.44
N GLY A 181 4.39 -8.28 -9.65
CA GLY A 181 5.27 -7.21 -10.09
C GLY A 181 6.56 -7.68 -10.77
N PRO A 182 7.37 -8.57 -10.16
CA PRO A 182 8.58 -9.10 -10.81
C PRO A 182 8.30 -9.85 -12.12
N THR A 183 7.18 -10.57 -12.19
CA THR A 183 6.79 -11.33 -13.38
C THR A 183 6.41 -10.38 -14.53
N LEU A 184 5.57 -9.37 -14.25
CA LEU A 184 5.20 -8.36 -15.25
C LEU A 184 6.40 -7.50 -15.66
N GLY A 185 7.22 -7.08 -14.69
CA GLY A 185 8.44 -6.33 -14.94
C GLY A 185 9.40 -7.10 -15.85
N GLY A 186 9.53 -8.42 -15.68
CA GLY A 186 10.42 -9.24 -16.50
C GLY A 186 9.95 -9.35 -17.94
N LEU A 187 8.64 -9.45 -18.13
CA LEU A 187 8.03 -9.44 -19.47
C LEU A 187 8.27 -8.08 -20.15
N LEU A 188 7.99 -6.97 -19.46
CA LEU A 188 8.22 -5.62 -19.99
C LEU A 188 9.70 -5.38 -20.29
N PHE A 189 10.59 -5.79 -19.39
CA PHE A 189 12.03 -5.66 -19.58
C PHE A 189 12.52 -6.40 -20.84
N SER A 190 11.97 -7.59 -21.09
CA SER A 190 12.30 -8.38 -22.30
C SER A 190 11.81 -7.73 -23.60
N LEU A 191 10.76 -6.90 -23.53
CA LEU A 191 10.16 -6.24 -24.70
C LEU A 191 10.78 -4.87 -25.01
N GLY A 192 11.20 -4.11 -23.99
CA GLY A 192 11.63 -2.72 -24.16
C GLY A 192 12.80 -2.28 -23.30
N GLY A 193 13.55 -3.21 -22.71
CA GLY A 193 14.74 -2.90 -21.91
C GLY A 193 14.42 -2.29 -20.55
N TYR A 194 15.40 -1.62 -19.96
CA TYR A 194 15.33 -1.13 -18.58
C TYR A 194 14.22 -0.09 -18.36
N VAL A 195 13.96 0.78 -19.32
CA VAL A 195 12.99 1.88 -19.17
C VAL A 195 11.54 1.38 -19.12
N LEU A 196 11.19 0.35 -19.91
CA LEU A 196 9.80 -0.04 -20.15
C LEU A 196 9.03 -0.49 -18.88
N PRO A 197 9.60 -1.31 -17.97
CA PRO A 197 8.95 -1.67 -16.70
C PRO A 197 8.54 -0.50 -15.80
N PHE A 198 9.22 0.64 -15.91
CA PHE A 198 8.95 1.82 -15.07
C PHE A 198 8.03 2.83 -15.73
N ALA A 199 7.92 2.79 -17.06
CA ALA A 199 7.16 3.75 -17.85
C ALA A 199 5.67 3.39 -18.04
N VAL A 200 5.31 2.11 -17.85
CA VAL A 200 3.98 1.53 -18.11
C VAL A 200 3.30 1.15 -16.81
#